data_AF-A0A1V4ECA9-F1
#
_entry.id   AF-A0A1V4ECA9-F1
#
_cell.length_a   1.000
_cell.length_b   1.000
_cell.length_c   1.000
_cell.angle_alpha   90.00
_cell.angle_beta   90.00
_cell.angle_gamma   90.00
#
_symmetry.space_group_name_H-M   'P 1'
#
loop_
_entity.id
_entity.type
_entity.pdbx_description
1 polymer ?
#
loop_
_entity_poly.entity_id
_entity_poly.type
_entity_poly.pdbx_seq_one_letter_code
_entity_poly.pdbx_strand_id
1 'polypeptide(L)'
;MTGQAPLGDCLQAHIDRYDGGSKNAFTERARDPETGNTFRVQWVIDLLNGRVNRAPELWRLRALAAAMAARKGAAMEQARYREHLETLRHLTAAQYLGLEVPAPGEDSTASFRVPAGLPLEKRKMVVRWAEMIARDLADDS
;
A
#
# COMPACT_ATOMS: atom_id res chain seq x y z
N MET A 1 -18.22 1.69 -10.78
CA MET A 1 -18.17 0.62 -9.77
C MET A 1 -17.34 1.14 -8.62
N THR A 2 -17.94 1.34 -7.45
CA THR A 2 -17.29 1.88 -6.24
C THR A 2 -16.36 0.81 -5.67
N GLY A 3 -15.05 0.98 -5.87
CA GLY A 3 -14.01 0.02 -5.51
C GLY A 3 -13.93 -0.20 -4.00
N GLN A 4 -14.19 -1.44 -3.58
CA GLN A 4 -14.17 -1.86 -2.17
C GLN A 4 -12.74 -2.24 -1.72
N ALA A 5 -11.77 -2.27 -2.64
CA ALA A 5 -10.37 -2.67 -2.40
C ALA A 5 -9.38 -1.86 -3.28
N PRO A 6 -9.08 -0.59 -2.94
CA PRO A 6 -8.31 0.31 -3.81
C PRO A 6 -6.88 -0.19 -4.12
N LEU A 7 -6.26 -0.97 -3.23
CA LEU A 7 -4.98 -1.63 -3.50
C LEU A 7 -5.11 -2.74 -4.56
N GLY A 8 -6.15 -3.55 -4.45
CA GLY A 8 -6.45 -4.63 -5.40
C GLY A 8 -6.78 -4.08 -6.78
N ASP A 9 -7.59 -3.03 -6.85
CA ASP A 9 -7.98 -2.37 -8.10
C ASP A 9 -6.78 -1.77 -8.83
N CYS A 10 -5.86 -1.12 -8.11
CA CYS A 10 -4.61 -0.58 -8.67
C CYS A 10 -3.74 -1.69 -9.28
N LEU A 11 -3.56 -2.79 -8.55
CA LEU A 11 -2.79 -3.94 -9.03
C LEU A 11 -3.45 -4.61 -10.23
N GLN A 12 -4.77 -4.79 -10.20
CA GLN A 12 -5.53 -5.39 -11.31
C GLN A 12 -5.35 -4.56 -12.59
N ALA A 13 -5.52 -3.23 -12.50
CA ALA A 13 -5.33 -2.32 -13.62
C ALA A 13 -3.90 -2.38 -14.19
N HIS A 14 -2.88 -2.53 -13.34
CA HIS A 14 -1.50 -2.70 -13.79
C HIS A 14 -1.30 -4.03 -14.54
N ILE A 15 -1.77 -5.13 -13.97
CA ILE A 15 -1.63 -6.48 -14.55
C ILE A 15 -2.34 -6.55 -15.91
N ASP A 16 -3.53 -5.97 -16.03
CA ASP A 16 -4.26 -5.96 -17.30
C ASP A 16 -3.53 -5.14 -18.36
N ARG A 17 -2.94 -4.00 -17.97
CA ARG A 17 -2.26 -3.09 -18.89
C ARG A 17 -0.90 -3.58 -19.37
N TYR A 18 -0.11 -4.21 -18.50
CA TYR A 18 1.31 -4.50 -18.78
C TYR A 18 1.63 -6.01 -18.81
N ASP A 19 0.77 -6.85 -18.25
CA ASP A 19 0.98 -8.30 -18.15
C ASP A 19 0.00 -9.13 -18.98
N GLY A 20 -0.85 -8.46 -19.78
CA GLY A 20 -1.91 -9.12 -20.55
C GLY A 20 -2.87 -9.89 -19.65
N GLY A 21 -3.08 -9.43 -18.41
CA GLY A 21 -3.95 -10.08 -17.43
C GLY A 21 -3.31 -11.26 -16.68
N SER A 22 -2.06 -11.63 -16.98
CA SER A 22 -1.42 -12.82 -16.41
C SER A 22 -0.88 -12.60 -15.00
N LYS A 23 -1.65 -13.04 -14.00
CA LYS A 23 -1.28 -12.99 -12.58
C LYS A 23 -0.05 -13.87 -12.26
N ASN A 24 0.12 -14.98 -12.98
CA ASN A 24 1.30 -15.84 -12.85
C ASN A 24 2.56 -15.10 -13.31
N ALA A 25 2.52 -14.51 -14.52
CA ALA A 25 3.67 -13.79 -15.06
C ALA A 25 4.06 -12.57 -14.22
N PHE A 26 3.08 -11.90 -13.60
CA PHE A 26 3.33 -10.83 -12.63
C PHE A 26 3.99 -11.37 -11.35
N THR A 27 3.44 -12.45 -10.78
CA THR A 27 3.94 -13.05 -9.52
C THR A 27 5.36 -13.61 -9.66
N GLU A 28 5.69 -14.24 -10.79
CA GLU A 28 7.03 -14.78 -11.05
C GLU A 28 8.13 -13.71 -10.97
N ARG A 29 7.80 -12.46 -11.30
CA ARG A 29 8.71 -11.31 -11.22
C ARG A 29 8.66 -10.59 -9.88
N ALA A 30 7.66 -10.87 -9.06
CA ALA A 30 7.48 -10.25 -7.75
C ALA A 30 8.44 -10.86 -6.72
N ARG A 31 9.60 -10.22 -6.62
CA ARG A 31 10.66 -10.52 -5.65
C ARG A 31 11.02 -9.27 -4.89
N ASP A 32 11.10 -9.38 -3.56
CA ASP A 32 11.54 -8.28 -2.72
C ASP A 32 13.03 -7.98 -2.98
N PRO A 33 13.41 -6.77 -3.42
CA PRO A 33 14.81 -6.44 -3.68
C PRO A 33 15.69 -6.43 -2.42
N GLU A 34 15.11 -6.26 -1.22
CA GLU A 34 15.86 -6.25 0.03
C GLU A 34 16.09 -7.65 0.61
N THR A 35 15.03 -8.47 0.69
CA THR A 35 15.10 -9.79 1.36
C THR A 35 15.17 -10.96 0.40
N GLY A 36 14.92 -10.74 -0.89
CA GLY A 36 14.78 -11.81 -1.89
C GLY A 36 13.51 -12.66 -1.74
N ASN A 37 12.63 -12.33 -0.79
CA ASN A 37 11.38 -13.05 -0.55
C ASN A 37 10.43 -12.95 -1.74
N THR A 38 9.63 -14.00 -1.92
CA THR A 38 8.58 -14.10 -2.94
C THR A 38 7.28 -14.55 -2.30
N PHE A 39 6.17 -14.43 -3.02
CA PHE A 39 4.86 -14.91 -2.57
C PHE A 39 4.19 -15.78 -3.64
N ARG A 40 3.22 -16.59 -3.22
CA ARG A 40 2.46 -17.46 -4.12
C ARG A 40 1.44 -16.64 -4.92
N VAL A 41 1.16 -17.06 -6.14
CA VAL A 41 0.15 -16.40 -7.00
C VAL A 41 -1.24 -16.37 -6.36
N GLN A 42 -1.58 -17.38 -5.56
CA GLN A 42 -2.83 -17.41 -4.81
C GLN A 42 -2.98 -16.19 -3.89
N TRP A 43 -1.91 -15.72 -3.27
CA TRP A 43 -1.95 -14.54 -2.42
C TRP A 43 -2.28 -13.27 -3.22
N VAL A 44 -1.72 -13.14 -4.43
CA VAL A 44 -2.08 -12.04 -5.35
C VAL A 44 -3.55 -12.15 -5.76
N ILE A 45 -4.04 -13.34 -6.10
CA ILE A 45 -5.44 -13.57 -6.43
C ILE A 45 -6.34 -13.16 -5.25
N ASP A 46 -5.99 -13.54 -4.02
CA ASP A 46 -6.77 -13.20 -2.83
C ASP A 46 -6.75 -11.68 -2.58
N LEU A 47 -5.61 -11.02 -2.80
CA LEU A 47 -5.48 -9.56 -2.68
C LEU A 47 -6.37 -8.82 -3.69
N LEU A 48 -6.34 -9.23 -4.96
CA LEU A 48 -7.14 -8.65 -6.03
C LEU A 48 -8.64 -8.83 -5.81
N ASN A 49 -9.04 -9.91 -5.13
CA ASN A 49 -10.43 -10.17 -4.79
C ASN A 49 -10.85 -9.58 -3.43
N GLY A 50 -10.00 -8.79 -2.77
CA GLY A 50 -10.29 -8.23 -1.44
C GLY A 50 -10.43 -9.27 -0.33
N ARG A 51 -9.90 -10.48 -0.51
CA ARG A 51 -9.95 -11.60 0.46
C ARG A 51 -8.79 -11.58 1.46
N VAL A 52 -7.86 -10.63 1.32
CA VAL A 52 -6.81 -10.39 2.29
C VAL A 52 -7.38 -9.52 3.42
N ASN A 53 -7.42 -10.06 4.65
CA ASN A 53 -8.10 -9.42 5.79
C ASN A 53 -7.19 -8.52 6.65
N ARG A 54 -5.90 -8.42 6.30
CA ARG A 54 -4.90 -7.65 7.06
C ARG A 54 -3.97 -6.92 6.09
N ALA A 55 -3.44 -5.78 6.51
CA ALA A 55 -2.45 -5.04 5.74
C ALA A 55 -1.28 -5.97 5.35
N PRO A 56 -0.88 -6.01 4.07
CA PRO A 56 0.34 -6.70 3.65
C PRO A 56 1.57 -6.15 4.38
N GLU A 57 2.52 -7.03 4.68
CA GLU A 57 3.81 -6.62 5.25
C GLU A 57 4.61 -5.83 4.21
N LEU A 58 5.52 -4.98 4.69
CA LEU A 58 6.31 -4.09 3.84
C LEU A 58 7.07 -4.84 2.73
N TRP A 59 7.64 -6.01 3.03
CA TRP A 59 8.36 -6.80 2.03
C TRP A 59 7.45 -7.24 0.86
N ARG A 60 6.16 -7.50 1.12
CA ARG A 60 5.18 -7.82 0.06
C ARG A 60 4.90 -6.60 -0.80
N LEU A 61 4.78 -5.41 -0.20
CA LEU A 61 4.61 -4.16 -0.93
C LEU A 61 5.83 -3.83 -1.81
N ARG A 62 7.05 -4.06 -1.30
CA ARG A 62 8.28 -3.91 -2.09
C ARG A 62 8.36 -4.90 -3.25
N ALA A 63 8.03 -6.17 -3.02
CA ALA A 63 7.99 -7.18 -4.08
C ALA A 63 6.96 -6.83 -5.17
N LEU A 64 5.79 -6.31 -4.80
CA LEU A 64 4.79 -5.81 -5.74
C LEU A 64 5.31 -4.60 -6.53
N ALA A 65 5.88 -3.60 -5.85
CA ALA A 65 6.46 -2.43 -6.50
C ALA A 65 7.60 -2.79 -7.46
N ALA A 66 8.44 -3.76 -7.09
CA ALA A 66 9.50 -4.28 -7.94
C ALA A 66 8.94 -4.94 -9.20
N ALA A 67 7.89 -5.74 -9.10
CA ALA A 67 7.21 -6.33 -10.26
C ALA A 67 6.57 -5.27 -11.17
N MET A 68 5.99 -4.21 -10.59
CA MET A 68 5.40 -3.11 -11.35
C MET A 68 6.46 -2.26 -12.07
N ALA A 69 7.62 -2.06 -11.44
CA ALA A 69 8.74 -1.33 -12.02
C ALA A 69 9.50 -2.16 -13.08
N ALA A 70 9.59 -3.48 -12.89
CA ALA A 70 10.15 -4.43 -13.83
C ALA A 70 9.08 -4.90 -14.82
N ARG A 71 8.79 -4.05 -15.82
CA ARG A 71 7.92 -4.41 -16.94
C ARG A 71 8.44 -5.67 -17.62
N LYS A 72 7.54 -6.47 -18.21
CA LYS A 72 7.90 -7.71 -18.91
C LYS A 72 9.02 -7.45 -19.93
N GLY A 73 10.20 -8.03 -19.69
CA GLY A 73 11.38 -7.90 -20.57
C GLY A 73 12.25 -6.64 -20.32
N ALA A 74 11.98 -5.85 -19.27
CA ALA A 74 12.76 -4.68 -18.92
C ALA A 74 13.36 -4.80 -17.50
N ALA A 75 14.51 -4.18 -17.29
CA ALA A 75 15.11 -4.06 -15.96
C ALA A 75 14.27 -3.15 -15.05
N MET A 76 14.40 -3.35 -13.74
CA MET A 76 13.75 -2.51 -12.74
C MET A 76 14.31 -1.08 -12.77
N GLU A 77 13.44 -0.10 -13.03
CA GLU A 77 13.80 1.32 -12.94
C GLU A 77 13.61 1.84 -11.51
N GLN A 78 14.69 2.30 -10.87
CA GLN A 78 14.68 2.69 -9.46
C GLN A 78 13.68 3.81 -9.14
N ALA A 79 13.52 4.78 -10.05
CA ALA A 79 12.57 5.88 -9.88
C ALA A 79 11.11 5.38 -9.85
N ARG A 80 10.74 4.53 -10.81
CA ARG A 80 9.41 3.90 -10.88
C ARG A 80 9.14 2.98 -9.69
N TYR A 81 10.16 2.25 -9.24
CA TYR A 81 10.06 1.41 -8.05
C TYR A 81 9.65 2.24 -6.82
N ARG A 82 10.31 3.38 -6.58
CA ARG A 82 9.97 4.26 -5.45
C ARG A 82 8.55 4.81 -5.58
N GLU A 83 8.17 5.27 -6.76
CA GLU A 83 6.82 5.79 -7.03
C GLU A 83 5.73 4.73 -6.79
N HIS A 84 5.94 3.51 -7.28
CA HIS A 84 5.02 2.40 -7.06
C HIS A 84 4.97 1.98 -5.59
N LEU A 85 6.11 1.93 -4.89
CA LEU A 85 6.13 1.58 -3.47
C LEU A 85 5.35 2.60 -2.64
N GLU A 86 5.54 3.90 -2.89
CA GLU A 86 4.77 4.95 -2.23
C GLU A 86 3.29 4.83 -2.54
N THR A 87 2.92 4.64 -3.81
CA THR A 87 1.52 4.44 -4.20
C THR A 87 0.89 3.26 -3.47
N LEU A 88 1.56 2.10 -3.43
CA LEU A 88 1.05 0.90 -2.75
C LEU A 88 0.96 1.09 -1.24
N ARG A 89 1.88 1.84 -0.62
CA ARG A 89 1.81 2.21 0.81
C ARG A 89 0.57 3.04 1.11
N HIS A 90 0.32 4.09 0.32
CA HIS A 90 -0.84 4.95 0.47
C HIS A 90 -2.15 4.17 0.33
N LEU A 91 -2.26 3.34 -0.73
CA LEU A 91 -3.46 2.52 -0.95
C LEU A 91 -3.66 1.46 0.15
N THR A 92 -2.56 0.87 0.65
CA THR A 92 -2.62 -0.07 1.78
C THR A 92 -3.11 0.62 3.05
N ALA A 93 -2.59 1.81 3.35
CA ALA A 93 -2.99 2.59 4.51
C ALA A 93 -4.47 2.99 4.42
N ALA A 94 -4.92 3.47 3.26
CA ALA A 94 -6.33 3.80 3.03
C ALA A 94 -7.25 2.60 3.20
N GLN A 95 -6.90 1.45 2.59
CA GLN A 95 -7.74 0.26 2.60
C GLN A 95 -7.82 -0.42 3.98
N TYR A 96 -6.68 -0.59 4.65
CA TYR A 96 -6.61 -1.45 5.84
C TYR A 96 -6.54 -0.68 7.16
N LEU A 97 -6.05 0.56 7.13
CA LEU A 97 -5.93 1.40 8.31
C LEU A 97 -7.00 2.51 8.33
N GLY A 98 -7.75 2.70 7.23
CA GLY A 98 -8.69 3.80 7.09
C GLY A 98 -8.00 5.16 7.18
N LEU A 99 -6.74 5.23 6.75
CA LEU A 99 -5.89 6.41 6.79
C LEU A 99 -5.94 7.12 5.45
N GLU A 100 -6.42 8.37 5.44
CA GLU A 100 -6.51 9.21 4.25
C GLU A 100 -5.41 10.28 4.34
N VAL A 101 -4.44 10.21 3.42
CA VAL A 101 -3.33 11.18 3.31
C VAL A 101 -3.61 12.10 2.11
N PRO A 102 -3.70 13.42 2.31
CA PRO A 102 -3.85 14.37 1.22
C PRO A 102 -2.60 14.39 0.32
N ALA A 103 -2.75 14.86 -0.92
CA ALA A 103 -1.61 15.14 -1.77
C ALA A 103 -0.70 16.24 -1.15
N PRO A 104 0.63 16.18 -1.33
CA PRO A 104 1.55 17.16 -0.77
C PRO A 104 1.38 18.54 -1.44
N GLY A 105 1.29 19.63 -0.67
CA GLY A 105 1.35 21.01 -1.19
C GLY A 105 0.43 22.06 -0.54
N GLU A 106 -0.55 21.66 0.27
CA GLU A 106 -1.39 22.57 1.07
C GLU A 106 -1.43 22.10 2.53
N ASP A 107 -1.96 22.94 3.43
CA ASP A 107 -2.27 22.58 4.83
C ASP A 107 -3.03 21.25 4.87
N SER A 108 -2.28 20.17 5.05
CA SER A 108 -2.75 18.82 4.76
C SER A 108 -3.12 18.16 6.08
N THR A 109 -4.42 18.00 6.29
CA THR A 109 -4.92 17.27 7.46
C THR A 109 -4.92 15.79 7.14
N ALA A 110 -4.05 15.01 7.79
CA ALA A 110 -4.13 13.55 7.76
C ALA A 110 -5.27 13.11 8.70
N SER A 111 -6.19 12.28 8.21
CA SER A 111 -7.28 11.74 9.03
C SER A 111 -7.24 10.21 9.05
N PHE A 112 -7.63 9.62 10.18
CA PHE A 112 -7.67 8.18 10.35
C PHE A 112 -8.96 7.76 11.06
N ARG A 113 -9.55 6.65 10.62
CA ARG A 113 -10.76 6.11 11.22
C ARG A 113 -10.46 5.33 12.51
N VAL A 114 -11.02 5.80 13.62
CA VAL A 114 -10.99 5.08 14.90
C VAL A 114 -12.17 4.11 14.97
N PRO A 115 -11.97 2.82 15.29
CA PRO A 115 -13.06 1.86 15.42
C PRO A 115 -14.09 2.28 16.47
N ALA A 116 -15.39 2.20 16.14
CA ALA A 116 -16.46 2.63 17.05
C ALA A 116 -16.50 1.85 18.39
N GLY A 117 -16.04 0.60 18.39
CA GLY A 117 -15.97 -0.27 19.57
C GLY A 117 -14.77 -0.02 20.50
N LEU A 118 -13.91 0.96 20.20
CA LEU A 118 -12.72 1.22 21.02
C LEU A 118 -13.12 1.84 22.38
N PRO A 119 -12.59 1.35 23.52
CA PRO A 119 -12.81 1.97 24.82
C PRO A 119 -12.37 3.44 24.82
N LEU A 120 -13.06 4.29 25.59
CA LEU A 120 -12.79 5.73 25.64
C LEU A 120 -11.32 6.05 25.96
N GLU A 121 -10.71 5.30 26.88
CA GLU A 121 -9.29 5.47 27.25
C GLU A 121 -8.33 5.19 26.09
N LYS A 122 -8.63 4.19 25.26
CA LYS A 122 -7.85 3.91 24.06
C LYS A 122 -8.04 4.99 23.00
N ARG A 123 -9.24 5.57 22.87
CA ARG A 123 -9.48 6.71 21.96
C ARG A 123 -8.67 7.94 22.37
N LYS A 124 -8.68 8.28 23.67
CA LYS A 124 -7.86 9.38 24.22
C LYS A 124 -6.36 9.16 23.99
N MET A 125 -5.91 7.91 24.04
CA MET A 125 -4.52 7.57 23.78
C MET A 125 -4.13 7.82 22.32
N VAL A 126 -5.01 7.45 21.39
CA VAL A 126 -4.82 7.71 19.96
C VAL A 126 -4.76 9.22 19.66
N VAL A 127 -5.62 10.03 20.28
CA VAL A 127 -5.56 11.50 20.16
C VAL A 127 -4.22 12.04 20.66
N ARG A 128 -3.79 11.63 21.85
CA ARG A 128 -2.50 12.07 22.42
C ARG A 128 -1.31 11.70 21.54
N TRP A 129 -1.33 10.53 20.91
CA TRP A 129 -0.27 10.13 19.98
C TRP A 129 -0.28 10.97 18.70
N ALA A 130 -1.46 11.27 18.16
CA ALA A 130 -1.59 12.15 17.01
C ALA A 130 -1.06 13.57 17.31
N GLU A 131 -1.41 14.12 18.48
CA GLU A 131 -0.92 15.43 18.95
C GLU A 131 0.61 15.44 19.14
N MET A 132 1.17 14.37 19.71
CA MET A 132 2.62 14.23 19.91
C MET A 132 3.37 14.21 18.58
N ILE A 133 2.91 13.38 17.63
CA ILE A 133 3.51 13.29 16.29
C ILE A 133 3.42 14.63 15.56
N ALA A 134 2.28 15.32 15.65
CA ALA A 134 2.11 16.63 15.03
C ALA A 134 3.07 17.68 15.60
N ARG A 135 3.36 17.63 16.92
CA ARG A 135 4.32 18.51 17.55
C ARG A 135 5.75 18.21 17.11
N ASP A 136 6.18 16.95 17.17
CA ASP A 136 7.53 16.55 16.75
C ASP A 136 7.82 16.96 15.30
N LEU A 137 6.85 16.77 14.40
CA LEU A 137 7.00 17.15 12.98
C LEU A 137 7.05 18.67 12.75
N ALA A 138 6.35 19.45 13.59
CA ALA A 138 6.39 20.90 13.53
C ALA A 138 7.72 21.48 14.05
N ASP A 139 8.34 20.81 15.02
CA ASP A 139 9.62 21.22 15.60
C ASP A 139 10.83 20.86 14.72
N ASP A 140 10.69 19.89 13.81
CA ASP A 140 11.71 19.46 12.82
C ASP A 140 11.70 20.27 11.50
N SER A 141 10.80 21.26 11.36
CA SER A 141 10.61 22.12 10.17
C SER A 141 11.22 23.51 10.34
#